data_AF-A0AAU2TRP6-F1
#
_entry.id   AF-A0AAU2TRP6-F1
#
_cell.length_a   1.000
_cell.length_b   1.000
_cell.length_c   1.000
_cell.angle_alpha   90.00
_cell.angle_beta   90.00
_cell.angle_gamma   90.00
#
_symmetry.space_group_name_H-M   'P 1'
#
loop_
_entity.id
_entity.type
_entity.pdbx_description
1 polymer ?
#
loop_
_entity_poly.entity_id
_entity_poly.type
_entity_poly.pdbx_seq_one_letter_code
_entity_poly.pdbx_strand_id
1 'polypeptide(L)'
;MPSPSQPTGERRPRAMVIDTAWRDLGPGLESLSGPGGAPLTRTVKLILLPLIVRPALSPELAVDFLGPAQAARLDALIRESGTRLRATARWFTLLKRTRRALGIVAGNPQDLYFQRCFELATEHGAPSAGADAVARSVVEEVADADGGRTVEALKDHLADAVRRARLDGELAGGWESRRPAPAADAVAAVALAGEVLETCGVPGAAGDSPEYGAMVEAGHGTLLGRALWAHADGVWGRDELPAHLGLTGRRVPPRPEVGRGASTATLPAPLDRTLFERLFVVLQSSARREELPTVPELVGREVGRSCAPLGLHDESLRVAVVLGGRLAVGLDPLGTGEPAPGRTAAHRAVNSRWRREASVLRARRMTVSPRPDPDGGGVLDALAQDLRNPWSAYMRRLWVRLHGRDVRGASLADAASAWAVLDGVARSVMMDHRARVRSALRTLSAATGSPTDRATRATRATPAAAAEPRSA
;
A
#
# COMPACT_ATOMS: atom_id res chain seq x y z
N MET A 1 4.75 54.08 17.52
CA MET A 1 6.01 53.37 17.20
C MET A 1 5.96 51.98 17.83
N PRO A 2 5.36 50.97 17.18
CA PRO A 2 5.46 49.60 17.64
C PRO A 2 6.79 48.99 17.19
N SER A 3 7.45 48.27 18.09
CA SER A 3 8.73 47.58 17.85
C SER A 3 8.67 46.61 16.66
N PRO A 4 9.75 46.48 15.88
CA PRO A 4 9.79 45.54 14.76
C PRO A 4 9.68 44.11 15.28
N SER A 5 8.71 43.40 14.73
CA SER A 5 8.45 41.99 14.91
C SER A 5 9.72 41.19 14.65
N GLN A 6 10.10 40.31 15.58
CA GLN A 6 11.15 39.31 15.35
C GLN A 6 10.85 38.53 14.05
N PRO A 7 11.86 38.21 13.23
CA PRO A 7 11.64 37.43 12.02
C PRO A 7 11.02 36.09 12.42
N THR A 8 9.84 35.81 11.87
CA THR A 8 9.18 34.51 11.97
C THR A 8 10.16 33.45 11.48
N GLY A 9 10.78 32.73 12.43
CA GLY A 9 11.74 31.66 12.14
C GLY A 9 11.15 30.69 11.13
N GLU A 10 11.68 30.73 9.91
CA GLU A 10 11.10 30.10 8.73
C GLU A 10 10.97 28.59 8.93
N ARG A 11 9.74 28.08 8.96
CA ARG A 11 9.50 26.64 9.08
C ARG A 11 9.99 25.95 7.81
N ARG A 12 10.83 24.92 7.96
CA ARG A 12 11.43 24.21 6.83
C ARG A 12 10.74 22.86 6.58
N PRO A 13 10.48 22.47 5.32
CA PRO A 13 10.00 21.13 5.02
C PRO A 13 11.00 20.09 5.53
N ARG A 14 10.54 19.11 6.30
CA ARG A 14 11.39 18.05 6.85
C ARG A 14 12.20 17.30 5.78
N ALA A 15 11.57 17.04 4.64
CA ALA A 15 12.23 16.38 3.51
C ALA A 15 13.42 17.17 2.97
N MET A 16 13.35 18.51 3.01
CA MET A 16 14.45 19.39 2.58
C MET A 16 15.61 19.34 3.56
N VAL A 17 15.32 19.35 4.87
CA VAL A 17 16.36 19.20 5.92
C VAL A 17 17.09 17.87 5.78
N ILE A 18 16.36 16.78 5.55
CA ILE A 18 16.96 15.45 5.31
C ILE A 18 17.84 15.45 4.05
N ASP A 19 17.36 16.03 2.95
CA ASP A 19 18.12 16.09 1.69
C ASP A 19 19.43 16.87 1.84
N THR A 20 19.37 18.05 2.46
CA THR A 20 20.56 18.88 2.71
C THR A 20 21.55 18.17 3.63
N ALA A 21 21.10 17.70 4.80
CA ALA A 21 21.97 17.01 5.76
C ALA A 21 22.64 15.77 5.14
N TRP A 22 21.91 15.02 4.31
CA TRP A 22 22.44 13.86 3.60
C TRP A 22 23.52 14.22 2.57
N ARG A 23 23.30 15.24 1.76
CA ARG A 23 24.28 15.69 0.76
C ARG A 23 25.58 16.15 1.40
N ASP A 24 25.48 16.80 2.55
CA ASP A 24 26.65 17.32 3.27
C ASP A 24 27.48 16.22 3.96
N LEU A 25 26.99 14.97 4.02
CA LEU A 25 27.79 13.82 4.48
C LEU A 25 28.95 13.49 3.53
N GLY A 26 28.88 13.94 2.27
CA GLY A 26 29.90 13.70 1.26
C GLY A 26 29.89 12.28 0.68
N PRO A 27 31.02 11.82 0.11
CA PRO A 27 31.10 10.56 -0.63
C PRO A 27 30.99 9.30 0.25
N GLY A 28 30.75 8.15 -0.39
CA GLY A 28 30.66 6.84 0.26
C GLY A 28 29.24 6.38 0.62
N LEU A 29 28.22 7.05 0.05
CA LEU A 29 26.79 6.77 0.26
C LEU A 29 26.07 6.40 -1.04
N GLU A 30 26.81 6.11 -2.11
CA GLU A 30 26.29 5.95 -3.48
C GLU A 30 25.26 4.82 -3.55
N SER A 31 25.46 3.73 -2.80
CA SER A 31 24.55 2.59 -2.77
C SER A 31 23.23 2.86 -2.02
N LEU A 32 23.17 3.96 -1.28
CA LEU A 32 22.01 4.45 -0.53
C LEU A 32 21.43 5.76 -1.09
N SER A 33 21.99 6.27 -2.19
CA SER A 33 21.63 7.53 -2.82
C SER A 33 21.07 7.34 -4.23
N GLY A 34 20.20 8.24 -4.67
CA GLY A 34 19.75 8.32 -6.05
C GLY A 34 20.78 9.00 -6.96
N PRO A 35 20.55 9.04 -8.29
CA PRO A 35 21.49 9.63 -9.25
C PRO A 35 21.85 11.10 -8.97
N GLY A 36 20.96 11.85 -8.30
CA GLY A 36 21.19 13.25 -7.94
C GLY A 36 21.85 13.47 -6.57
N GLY A 37 22.36 12.42 -5.91
CA GLY A 37 22.99 12.49 -4.59
C GLY A 37 22.04 12.58 -3.39
N ALA A 38 20.73 12.73 -3.63
CA ALA A 38 19.70 12.67 -2.61
C ALA A 38 19.56 11.25 -2.04
N PRO A 39 19.13 11.07 -0.77
CA PRO A 39 18.88 9.74 -0.24
C PRO A 39 17.74 9.04 -1.01
N LEU A 40 17.85 7.74 -1.21
CA LEU A 40 16.74 6.96 -1.78
C LEU A 40 15.52 7.03 -0.87
N THR A 41 14.32 6.93 -1.45
CA THR A 41 13.08 6.84 -0.65
C THR A 41 13.13 5.70 0.37
N ARG A 42 13.74 4.56 0.01
CA ARG A 42 13.94 3.44 0.93
C ARG A 42 14.99 3.72 2.01
N THR A 43 16.05 4.47 1.70
CA THR A 43 17.02 4.91 2.71
C THR A 43 16.33 5.75 3.79
N VAL A 44 15.45 6.66 3.39
CA VAL A 44 14.65 7.45 4.34
C VAL A 44 13.72 6.54 5.15
N LYS A 45 12.96 5.65 4.49
CA LYS A 45 11.93 4.82 5.13
C LYS A 45 12.46 3.68 6.00
N LEU A 46 13.59 3.07 5.63
CA LEU A 46 14.10 1.86 6.26
C LEU A 46 15.29 2.13 7.19
N ILE A 47 16.02 3.24 7.00
CA ILE A 47 17.19 3.59 7.81
C ILE A 47 16.93 4.90 8.58
N LEU A 48 16.81 6.03 7.89
CA LEU A 48 16.83 7.34 8.55
C LEU A 48 15.69 7.50 9.55
N LEU A 49 14.45 7.27 9.12
CA LEU A 49 13.29 7.42 10.01
C LEU A 49 13.29 6.38 11.14
N PRO A 50 13.34 5.07 10.88
CA PRO A 50 13.18 4.09 11.96
C PRO A 50 14.42 3.94 12.87
N LEU A 51 15.64 4.18 12.38
CA LEU A 51 16.86 3.85 13.13
C LEU A 51 17.61 5.07 13.66
N ILE A 52 17.51 6.23 12.98
CA ILE A 52 18.21 7.46 13.38
C ILE A 52 17.23 8.44 14.05
N VAL A 53 16.21 8.88 13.31
CA VAL A 53 15.25 9.90 13.78
C VAL A 53 14.33 9.34 14.86
N ARG A 54 13.89 8.09 14.70
CA ARG A 54 12.97 7.37 15.60
C ARG A 54 11.74 8.22 16.00
N PRO A 55 10.83 8.55 15.06
CA PRO A 55 9.67 9.40 15.30
C PRO A 55 8.81 9.04 16.53
N ALA A 56 8.74 7.77 16.91
CA ALA A 56 8.03 7.34 18.11
C ALA A 56 8.66 7.89 19.41
N LEU A 57 9.97 8.10 19.42
CA LEU A 57 10.74 8.67 20.54
C LEU A 57 10.99 10.17 20.36
N SER A 58 10.70 10.73 19.18
CA SER A 58 10.90 12.14 18.84
C SER A 58 9.76 12.65 17.96
N PRO A 59 8.52 12.69 18.48
CA PRO A 59 7.33 13.07 17.71
C PRO A 59 7.42 14.50 17.14
N GLU A 60 8.17 15.39 17.78
CA GLU A 60 8.47 16.74 17.32
C GLU A 60 9.28 16.78 16.02
N LEU A 61 10.02 15.71 15.70
CA LEU A 61 10.73 15.54 14.42
C LEU A 61 9.89 14.79 13.37
N ALA A 62 8.69 14.33 13.76
CA ALA A 62 7.80 13.57 12.88
C ALA A 62 6.93 14.46 11.98
N VAL A 63 6.80 15.75 12.30
CA VAL A 63 5.96 16.71 11.59
C VAL A 63 6.52 17.06 10.20
N ASP A 64 5.64 17.48 9.29
CA ASP A 64 6.02 17.81 7.90
C ASP A 64 6.86 19.10 7.80
N PHE A 65 6.64 20.05 8.72
CA PHE A 65 7.31 21.35 8.77
C PHE A 65 7.95 21.56 10.14
N LEU A 66 9.27 21.72 10.15
CA LEU A 66 10.08 21.84 11.35
C LEU A 66 10.34 23.31 11.67
N GLY A 67 10.27 23.69 12.94
CA GLY A 67 10.83 24.94 13.42
C GLY A 67 12.37 24.93 13.37
N PRO A 68 13.03 26.08 13.52
CA PRO A 68 14.49 26.18 13.41
C PRO A 68 15.25 25.21 14.32
N ALA A 69 14.85 25.09 15.58
CA ALA A 69 15.49 24.20 16.55
C ALA A 69 15.33 22.71 16.18
N GLN A 70 14.12 22.30 15.74
CA GLN A 70 13.87 20.93 15.30
C GLN A 70 14.62 20.61 14.01
N ALA A 71 14.72 21.56 13.08
CA ALA A 71 15.49 21.41 11.85
C ALA A 71 16.99 21.22 12.13
N ALA A 72 17.56 22.03 13.03
CA ALA A 72 18.96 21.91 13.45
C ALA A 72 19.23 20.57 14.13
N ARG A 73 18.33 20.12 15.02
CA ARG A 73 18.46 18.81 15.68
C ARG A 73 18.38 17.65 14.68
N LEU A 74 17.49 17.71 13.71
CA LEU A 74 17.38 16.68 12.67
C LEU A 74 18.64 16.61 11.80
N ASP A 75 19.17 17.76 11.40
CA ASP A 75 20.43 17.86 10.64
C ASP A 75 21.60 17.25 11.43
N ALA A 76 21.75 17.63 12.71
CA ALA A 76 22.78 17.09 13.59
C ALA A 76 22.71 15.55 13.72
N LEU A 77 21.53 14.98 13.97
CA LEU A 77 21.34 13.53 14.08
C LEU A 77 21.83 12.78 12.83
N ILE A 78 21.57 13.33 11.65
CA ILE A 78 22.01 12.72 10.38
C ILE A 78 23.52 12.84 10.22
N ARG A 79 24.10 14.02 10.52
CA ARG A 79 25.56 14.25 10.45
C ARG A 79 26.35 13.35 11.39
N GLU A 80 25.91 13.26 12.64
CA GLU A 80 26.51 12.41 13.67
C GLU A 80 26.47 10.92 13.26
N SER A 81 25.46 10.52 12.50
CA SER A 81 25.33 9.16 11.96
C SER A 81 26.19 8.89 10.72
N GLY A 82 26.91 9.87 10.19
CA GLY A 82 27.59 9.81 8.89
C GLY A 82 28.56 8.64 8.73
N THR A 83 29.41 8.38 9.72
CA THR A 83 30.36 7.25 9.66
C THR A 83 29.65 5.90 9.62
N ARG A 84 28.57 5.76 10.40
CA ARG A 84 27.74 4.55 10.41
C ARG A 84 26.99 4.36 9.10
N LEU A 85 26.49 5.44 8.50
CA LEU A 85 25.82 5.41 7.19
C LEU A 85 26.79 4.99 6.07
N ARG A 86 28.04 5.46 6.08
CA ARG A 86 29.08 5.00 5.15
C ARG A 86 29.43 3.52 5.33
N ALA A 87 29.57 3.06 6.57
CA ALA A 87 29.75 1.65 6.87
C ALA A 87 28.55 0.81 6.39
N THR A 88 27.32 1.30 6.58
CA THR A 88 26.08 0.67 6.09
C THR A 88 26.10 0.53 4.57
N ALA A 89 26.50 1.58 3.84
CA ALA A 89 26.61 1.55 2.38
C ALA A 89 27.65 0.53 1.87
N ARG A 90 28.75 0.36 2.60
CA ARG A 90 29.79 -0.65 2.32
C ARG A 90 29.28 -2.07 2.58
N TRP A 91 28.63 -2.32 3.72
CA TRP A 91 27.98 -3.60 4.01
C TRP A 91 26.95 -3.96 2.93
N PHE A 92 26.10 -3.01 2.53
CA PHE A 92 25.09 -3.27 1.50
C PHE A 92 25.70 -3.67 0.15
N THR A 93 26.84 -3.06 -0.22
CA THR A 93 27.57 -3.42 -1.43
C THR A 93 28.15 -4.84 -1.33
N LEU A 94 28.67 -5.22 -0.16
CA LEU A 94 29.18 -6.56 0.11
C LEU A 94 28.06 -7.61 0.06
N LEU A 95 26.96 -7.41 0.81
CA LEU A 95 25.82 -8.34 0.80
C LEU A 95 25.23 -8.52 -0.60
N LYS A 96 25.14 -7.45 -1.42
CA LYS A 96 24.72 -7.57 -2.82
C LYS A 96 25.65 -8.44 -3.65
N ARG A 97 26.96 -8.34 -3.45
CA ARG A 97 27.95 -9.17 -4.15
C ARG A 97 27.81 -10.63 -3.73
N THR A 98 27.73 -10.89 -2.42
CA THR A 98 27.56 -12.23 -1.86
C THR A 98 26.26 -12.88 -2.32
N ARG A 99 25.14 -12.15 -2.30
CA ARG A 99 23.85 -12.60 -2.84
C ARG A 99 23.92 -13.04 -4.29
N ARG A 100 24.64 -12.27 -5.13
CA ARG A 100 24.83 -12.63 -6.55
C ARG A 100 25.68 -13.89 -6.69
N ALA A 101 26.73 -14.03 -5.89
CA ALA A 101 27.58 -15.22 -5.90
C ALA A 101 26.82 -16.50 -5.48
N LEU A 102 25.83 -16.35 -4.59
CA LEU A 102 24.94 -17.43 -4.17
C LEU A 102 23.75 -17.69 -5.13
N GLY A 103 23.62 -16.92 -6.22
CA GLY A 103 22.52 -17.07 -7.17
C GLY A 103 21.13 -16.68 -6.63
N ILE A 104 21.06 -16.02 -5.48
CA ILE A 104 19.78 -15.65 -4.86
C ILE A 104 19.15 -14.50 -5.64
N VAL A 105 17.97 -14.72 -6.22
CA VAL A 105 17.22 -13.73 -7.02
C VAL A 105 15.96 -13.20 -6.34
N ALA A 106 15.47 -13.87 -5.30
CA ALA A 106 14.25 -13.49 -4.59
C ALA A 106 14.40 -12.19 -3.77
N GLY A 107 13.31 -11.42 -3.71
CA GLY A 107 13.19 -10.20 -2.90
C GLY A 107 13.94 -8.97 -3.41
N ASN A 108 13.50 -7.78 -2.98
CA ASN A 108 14.20 -6.52 -3.27
C ASN A 108 15.38 -6.37 -2.28
N PRO A 109 16.63 -6.23 -2.75
CA PRO A 109 17.78 -6.14 -1.85
C PRO A 109 17.72 -4.99 -0.85
N GLN A 110 17.11 -3.86 -1.21
CA GLN A 110 17.00 -2.72 -0.28
C GLN A 110 16.04 -3.03 0.87
N ASP A 111 14.92 -3.69 0.57
CA ASP A 111 13.92 -4.07 1.57
C ASP A 111 14.48 -5.17 2.51
N LEU A 112 15.31 -6.08 1.98
CA LEU A 112 15.91 -7.18 2.75
C LEU A 112 17.10 -6.76 3.61
N TYR A 113 18.00 -5.93 3.09
CA TYR A 113 19.32 -5.76 3.70
C TYR A 113 19.57 -4.39 4.31
N PHE A 114 18.77 -3.35 4.06
CA PHE A 114 19.08 -2.00 4.56
C PHE A 114 19.20 -1.92 6.08
N GLN A 115 18.23 -2.50 6.81
CA GLN A 115 18.26 -2.51 8.27
C GLN A 115 19.38 -3.41 8.80
N ARG A 116 19.52 -4.61 8.23
CA ARG A 116 20.60 -5.54 8.59
C ARG A 116 21.99 -4.95 8.36
N CYS A 117 22.20 -4.20 7.28
CA CYS A 117 23.47 -3.51 7.04
C CYS A 117 23.73 -2.39 8.05
N PHE A 118 22.68 -1.73 8.56
CA PHE A 118 22.83 -0.73 9.61
C PHE A 118 23.16 -1.36 10.95
N GLU A 119 22.59 -2.52 11.26
CA GLU A 119 22.94 -3.35 12.42
C GLU A 119 24.41 -3.78 12.35
N LEU A 120 24.84 -4.37 11.22
CA LEU A 120 26.23 -4.75 10.98
C LEU A 120 27.19 -3.55 11.08
N ALA A 121 26.79 -2.39 10.57
CA ALA A 121 27.57 -1.16 10.69
C ALA A 121 27.65 -0.64 12.13
N THR A 122 26.61 -0.90 12.95
CA THR A 122 26.59 -0.53 14.37
C THR A 122 27.48 -1.47 15.18
N GLU A 123 27.44 -2.76 14.89
CA GLU A 123 28.16 -3.80 15.63
C GLU A 123 29.64 -3.90 15.22
N HIS A 124 29.93 -3.85 13.92
CA HIS A 124 31.27 -4.13 13.38
C HIS A 124 31.94 -2.91 12.73
N GLY A 125 31.25 -1.77 12.64
CA GLY A 125 31.73 -0.65 11.83
C GLY A 125 31.79 -1.01 10.35
N ALA A 126 32.83 -0.57 9.64
CA ALA A 126 32.97 -0.88 8.21
C ALA A 126 33.45 -2.32 7.99
N PRO A 127 33.04 -2.98 6.88
CA PRO A 127 33.53 -4.32 6.53
C PRO A 127 35.06 -4.40 6.58
N SER A 128 35.57 -5.35 7.36
CA SER A 128 36.99 -5.61 7.62
C SER A 128 37.29 -7.12 7.45
N ALA A 129 38.41 -7.61 7.98
CA ALA A 129 38.77 -9.03 7.88
C ALA A 129 37.65 -9.93 8.45
N GLY A 130 37.27 -10.98 7.72
CA GLY A 130 36.16 -11.88 8.09
C GLY A 130 34.77 -11.40 7.67
N ALA A 131 34.63 -10.19 7.11
CA ALA A 131 33.34 -9.66 6.68
C ALA A 131 32.65 -10.51 5.60
N ASP A 132 33.40 -11.22 4.76
CA ASP A 132 32.83 -12.11 3.73
C ASP A 132 32.05 -13.28 4.35
N ALA A 133 32.56 -13.86 5.45
CA ALA A 133 31.88 -14.94 6.16
C ALA A 133 30.61 -14.43 6.85
N VAL A 134 30.67 -13.27 7.50
CA VAL A 134 29.51 -12.60 8.11
C VAL A 134 28.46 -12.28 7.04
N ALA A 135 28.88 -11.69 5.91
CA ALA A 135 27.98 -11.36 4.81
C ALA A 135 27.32 -12.62 4.22
N ARG A 136 28.06 -13.73 4.11
CA ARG A 136 27.51 -15.01 3.65
C ARG A 136 26.45 -15.54 4.60
N SER A 137 26.78 -15.64 5.89
CA SER A 137 25.87 -16.09 6.93
C SER A 137 24.58 -15.27 6.94
N VAL A 138 24.69 -13.94 6.86
CA VAL A 138 23.51 -13.05 6.84
C VAL A 138 22.67 -13.22 5.58
N VAL A 139 23.31 -13.40 4.42
CA VAL A 139 22.56 -13.60 3.16
C VAL A 139 21.83 -14.94 3.15
N GLU A 140 22.47 -16.00 3.66
CA GLU A 140 21.86 -17.33 3.82
C GLU A 140 20.70 -17.27 4.85
N GLU A 141 20.92 -16.67 6.02
CA GLU A 141 19.89 -16.44 7.05
C GLU A 141 18.65 -15.74 6.46
N VAL A 142 18.85 -14.65 5.72
CA VAL A 142 17.74 -13.89 5.10
C VAL A 142 17.07 -14.67 3.97
N ALA A 143 17.79 -15.53 3.25
CA ALA A 143 17.20 -16.36 2.21
C ALA A 143 16.35 -17.50 2.79
N ASP A 144 16.81 -18.08 3.90
CA ASP A 144 16.13 -19.18 4.58
C ASP A 144 14.98 -18.70 5.47
N ALA A 145 14.96 -17.42 5.86
CA ALA A 145 13.92 -16.82 6.69
C ALA A 145 12.50 -16.99 6.12
N ASP A 146 12.35 -17.11 4.79
CA ASP A 146 11.04 -17.33 4.16
C ASP A 146 10.54 -18.78 4.31
N GLY A 147 11.36 -19.70 4.83
CA GLY A 147 11.02 -21.12 5.00
C GLY A 147 10.64 -21.82 3.68
N GLY A 148 11.12 -21.34 2.54
CA GLY A 148 10.71 -21.83 1.22
C GLY A 148 9.35 -21.33 0.72
N ARG A 149 8.67 -20.40 1.41
CA ARG A 149 7.44 -19.74 0.95
C ARG A 149 7.79 -18.57 0.04
N THR A 150 8.34 -18.89 -1.13
CA THR A 150 8.75 -17.90 -2.13
C THR A 150 7.90 -17.99 -3.39
N VAL A 151 7.89 -16.92 -4.18
CA VAL A 151 7.22 -16.90 -5.50
C VAL A 151 7.86 -17.92 -6.45
N GLU A 152 9.17 -18.15 -6.36
CA GLU A 152 9.84 -19.15 -7.19
C GLU A 152 9.40 -20.56 -6.79
N ALA A 153 9.34 -20.87 -5.50
CA ALA A 153 8.82 -22.16 -5.03
C ALA A 153 7.37 -22.38 -5.46
N LEU A 154 6.53 -21.35 -5.46
CA LEU A 154 5.17 -21.41 -6.02
C LEU A 154 5.17 -21.72 -7.53
N LYS A 155 6.04 -21.04 -8.28
CA LYS A 155 6.17 -21.24 -9.74
C LYS A 155 6.65 -22.65 -10.06
N ASP A 156 7.66 -23.14 -9.35
CA ASP A 156 8.18 -24.50 -9.50
C ASP A 156 7.11 -25.54 -9.12
N HIS A 157 6.40 -25.29 -8.01
CA HIS A 157 5.30 -26.16 -7.59
C HIS A 157 4.19 -26.23 -8.65
N LEU A 158 3.89 -25.14 -9.35
CA LEU A 158 2.87 -25.09 -10.40
C LEU A 158 3.41 -25.38 -11.81
N ALA A 159 4.69 -25.70 -11.98
CA ALA A 159 5.28 -26.03 -13.29
C ALA A 159 4.90 -27.45 -13.76
N ASP A 160 4.66 -28.37 -12.83
CA ASP A 160 4.26 -29.76 -13.07
C ASP A 160 2.90 -29.84 -13.82
N ALA A 161 2.93 -30.37 -15.04
CA ALA A 161 1.75 -30.45 -15.92
C ALA A 161 0.64 -31.35 -15.36
N VAL A 162 0.99 -32.47 -14.73
CA VAL A 162 0.01 -33.40 -14.14
C VAL A 162 -0.67 -32.74 -12.96
N ARG A 163 0.11 -32.07 -12.11
CA ARG A 163 -0.43 -31.30 -10.97
C ARG A 163 -1.34 -30.17 -11.44
N ARG A 164 -0.95 -29.44 -12.47
CA ARG A 164 -1.78 -28.38 -13.06
C ARG A 164 -3.11 -28.90 -13.57
N ALA A 165 -3.10 -30.02 -14.31
CA ALA A 165 -4.33 -30.62 -14.82
C ALA A 165 -5.27 -31.04 -13.67
N ARG A 166 -4.72 -31.61 -12.60
CA ARG A 166 -5.48 -31.93 -11.39
C ARG A 166 -6.09 -30.68 -10.74
N LEU A 167 -5.29 -29.62 -10.52
CA LEU A 167 -5.77 -28.38 -9.92
C LEU A 167 -6.85 -27.70 -10.77
N ASP A 168 -6.72 -27.73 -12.10
CA ASP A 168 -7.75 -27.21 -13.01
C ASP A 168 -9.05 -28.01 -12.91
N GLY A 169 -8.97 -29.35 -12.80
CA GLY A 169 -10.13 -30.20 -12.55
C GLY A 169 -10.80 -29.94 -11.20
N GLU A 170 -10.03 -29.75 -10.14
CA GLU A 170 -10.54 -29.38 -8.80
C GLU A 170 -11.22 -28.00 -8.83
N LEU A 171 -10.63 -27.02 -9.53
CA LEU A 171 -11.24 -25.71 -9.75
C LEU A 171 -12.53 -25.81 -10.56
N ALA A 172 -12.55 -26.60 -11.64
CA ALA A 172 -13.73 -26.83 -12.47
C ALA A 172 -14.88 -27.43 -11.66
N GLY A 173 -14.64 -28.55 -10.98
CA GLY A 173 -15.66 -29.20 -10.15
C GLY A 173 -16.15 -28.32 -9.00
N GLY A 174 -15.23 -27.63 -8.30
CA GLY A 174 -15.57 -26.69 -7.24
C GLY A 174 -16.42 -25.53 -7.76
N TRP A 175 -16.08 -24.99 -8.92
CA TRP A 175 -16.84 -23.92 -9.56
C TRP A 175 -18.23 -24.41 -9.98
N GLU A 176 -18.35 -25.55 -10.66
CA GLU A 176 -19.65 -26.09 -11.10
C GLU A 176 -20.58 -26.45 -9.93
N SER A 177 -20.02 -26.84 -8.78
CA SER A 177 -20.80 -27.19 -7.58
C SER A 177 -21.44 -26.00 -6.84
N ARG A 178 -21.19 -24.76 -7.29
CA ARG A 178 -21.68 -23.54 -6.62
C ARG A 178 -23.21 -23.50 -6.60
N ARG A 179 -23.77 -23.13 -5.45
CA ARG A 179 -25.22 -22.96 -5.27
C ARG A 179 -25.56 -21.49 -5.17
N PRO A 180 -26.38 -20.95 -6.09
CA PRO A 180 -26.83 -19.57 -5.98
C PRO A 180 -27.81 -19.40 -4.81
N ALA A 181 -27.95 -18.16 -4.34
CA ALA A 181 -28.94 -17.77 -3.34
C ALA A 181 -29.85 -16.68 -3.92
N PRO A 182 -31.10 -16.55 -3.41
CA PRO A 182 -31.98 -15.43 -3.75
C PRO A 182 -31.35 -14.07 -3.43
N ALA A 183 -31.63 -13.06 -4.26
CA ALA A 183 -31.17 -11.69 -4.02
C ALA A 183 -31.76 -11.09 -2.72
N ALA A 184 -32.98 -11.51 -2.33
CA ALA A 184 -33.65 -11.04 -1.12
C ALA A 184 -32.83 -11.31 0.15
N ASP A 185 -32.17 -12.47 0.24
CA ASP A 185 -31.32 -12.85 1.38
C ASP A 185 -30.10 -11.92 1.49
N ALA A 186 -29.51 -11.54 0.35
CA ALA A 186 -28.41 -10.59 0.32
C ALA A 186 -28.87 -9.18 0.70
N VAL A 187 -30.06 -8.76 0.28
CA VAL A 187 -30.64 -7.46 0.68
C VAL A 187 -30.89 -7.42 2.19
N ALA A 188 -31.42 -8.49 2.78
CA ALA A 188 -31.59 -8.62 4.22
C ALA A 188 -30.24 -8.55 4.98
N ALA A 189 -29.21 -9.24 4.46
CA ALA A 189 -27.85 -9.16 4.99
C ALA A 189 -27.30 -7.72 4.98
N VAL A 190 -27.54 -6.98 3.91
CA VAL A 190 -27.10 -5.58 3.74
C VAL A 190 -27.86 -4.63 4.67
N ALA A 191 -29.11 -4.92 5.00
CA ALA A 191 -29.88 -4.18 6.00
C ALA A 191 -29.30 -4.37 7.41
N LEU A 192 -29.08 -5.61 7.85
CA LEU A 192 -28.46 -5.94 9.14
C LEU A 192 -27.03 -5.36 9.26
N ALA A 193 -26.27 -5.36 8.16
CA ALA A 193 -24.97 -4.69 8.11
C ALA A 193 -25.06 -3.20 8.45
N GLY A 194 -26.19 -2.54 8.15
CA GLY A 194 -26.45 -1.17 8.54
C GLY A 194 -26.54 -0.97 10.06
N GLU A 195 -27.16 -1.91 10.77
CA GLU A 195 -27.30 -1.89 12.23
C GLU A 195 -25.93 -2.05 12.91
N VAL A 196 -25.14 -3.03 12.47
CA VAL A 196 -23.75 -3.21 12.93
C VAL A 196 -22.92 -1.95 12.64
N LEU A 197 -23.09 -1.33 11.46
CA LEU A 197 -22.36 -0.12 11.11
C LEU A 197 -22.86 1.15 11.83
N GLU A 198 -23.98 1.10 12.54
CA GLU A 198 -24.44 2.20 13.41
C GLU A 198 -23.74 2.16 14.77
N THR A 199 -23.42 0.97 15.29
CA THR A 199 -22.59 0.82 16.49
C THR A 199 -21.11 1.05 16.17
N CYS A 200 -20.67 0.65 14.98
CA CYS A 200 -19.32 0.92 14.48
C CYS A 200 -19.16 2.42 14.16
N GLY A 201 -18.18 3.08 14.77
CA GLY A 201 -17.90 4.51 14.54
C GLY A 201 -18.33 5.41 15.70
N VAL A 202 -19.05 4.88 16.67
CA VAL A 202 -19.21 5.51 18.00
C VAL A 202 -18.06 5.02 18.90
N PRO A 203 -17.26 5.91 19.50
CA PRO A 203 -16.18 5.50 20.40
C PRO A 203 -16.69 4.62 21.55
N GLY A 204 -16.12 3.43 21.71
CA GLY A 204 -16.46 2.48 22.79
C GLY A 204 -17.67 1.57 22.54
N ALA A 205 -18.48 1.78 21.49
CA ALA A 205 -19.72 1.02 21.30
C ALA A 205 -19.59 -0.24 20.41
N ALA A 206 -18.47 -0.41 19.70
CA ALA A 206 -18.31 -1.48 18.71
C ALA A 206 -17.99 -2.86 19.30
N GLY A 207 -17.63 -2.96 20.58
CA GLY A 207 -17.29 -4.26 21.22
C GLY A 207 -18.50 -5.15 21.48
N ASP A 208 -19.68 -4.56 21.65
CA ASP A 208 -20.85 -5.23 22.23
C ASP A 208 -22.01 -5.43 21.23
N SER A 209 -21.75 -5.51 19.92
CA SER A 209 -22.81 -5.71 18.92
C SER A 209 -23.12 -7.20 18.73
N PRO A 210 -24.20 -7.76 19.34
CA PRO A 210 -24.60 -9.15 19.12
C PRO A 210 -25.02 -9.40 17.66
N GLU A 211 -25.41 -8.37 16.93
CA GLU A 211 -25.83 -8.44 15.53
C GLU A 211 -24.70 -8.93 14.63
N TYR A 212 -23.44 -8.57 14.93
CA TYR A 212 -22.30 -9.08 14.18
C TYR A 212 -22.14 -10.60 14.34
N GLY A 213 -22.21 -11.09 15.59
CA GLY A 213 -22.15 -12.53 15.86
C GLY A 213 -23.29 -13.27 15.16
N ALA A 214 -24.52 -12.74 15.26
CA ALA A 214 -25.68 -13.29 14.57
C ALA A 214 -25.50 -13.33 13.04
N MET A 215 -24.88 -12.29 12.45
CA MET A 215 -24.59 -12.28 11.02
C MET A 215 -23.64 -13.41 10.61
N VAL A 216 -22.60 -13.66 11.41
CA VAL A 216 -21.61 -14.72 11.18
C VAL A 216 -22.23 -16.11 11.34
N GLU A 217 -22.93 -16.36 12.44
CA GLU A 217 -23.59 -17.65 12.71
C GLU A 217 -24.62 -18.01 11.63
N ALA A 218 -25.37 -17.03 11.16
CA ALA A 218 -26.38 -17.23 10.11
C ALA A 218 -25.79 -17.23 8.68
N GLY A 219 -24.48 -17.04 8.50
CA GLY A 219 -23.82 -17.17 7.20
C GLY A 219 -24.15 -16.05 6.20
N HIS A 220 -24.38 -14.82 6.67
CA HIS A 220 -24.81 -13.71 5.81
C HIS A 220 -23.78 -13.32 4.73
N GLY A 221 -22.49 -13.51 5.00
CA GLY A 221 -21.44 -13.33 4.00
C GLY A 221 -21.48 -14.40 2.92
N THR A 222 -21.77 -15.65 3.29
CA THR A 222 -22.06 -16.73 2.33
C THR A 222 -23.27 -16.41 1.48
N LEU A 223 -24.38 -15.96 2.08
CA LEU A 223 -25.61 -15.60 1.37
C LEU A 223 -25.36 -14.49 0.33
N LEU A 224 -24.65 -13.43 0.72
CA LEU A 224 -24.24 -12.38 -0.21
C LEU A 224 -23.44 -12.94 -1.39
N GLY A 225 -22.39 -13.71 -1.12
CA GLY A 225 -21.52 -14.22 -2.19
C GLY A 225 -22.23 -15.18 -3.15
N ARG A 226 -23.19 -15.98 -2.64
CA ARG A 226 -24.02 -16.85 -3.46
C ARG A 226 -25.04 -16.07 -4.29
N ALA A 227 -25.63 -15.02 -3.74
CA ALA A 227 -26.53 -14.14 -4.49
C ALA A 227 -25.79 -13.48 -5.66
N LEU A 228 -24.57 -13.00 -5.42
CA LEU A 228 -23.70 -12.38 -6.43
C LEU A 228 -23.25 -13.32 -7.56
N TRP A 229 -23.43 -14.65 -7.43
CA TRP A 229 -23.21 -15.59 -8.52
C TRP A 229 -24.38 -15.71 -9.49
N ALA A 230 -25.59 -15.36 -9.06
CA ALA A 230 -26.81 -15.45 -9.89
C ALA A 230 -27.41 -14.09 -10.25
N HIS A 231 -27.26 -13.10 -9.37
CA HIS A 231 -27.90 -11.79 -9.49
C HIS A 231 -26.85 -10.70 -9.30
N ALA A 232 -26.78 -9.77 -10.27
CA ALA A 232 -25.79 -8.70 -10.27
C ALA A 232 -26.38 -7.31 -9.94
N ASP A 233 -27.68 -7.22 -9.69
CA ASP A 233 -28.37 -5.93 -9.61
C ASP A 233 -29.12 -5.78 -8.26
N GLY A 234 -29.28 -4.54 -7.79
CA GLY A 234 -30.14 -4.19 -6.66
C GLY A 234 -29.65 -4.55 -5.24
N VAL A 235 -28.61 -5.37 -5.09
CA VAL A 235 -28.10 -5.83 -3.76
C VAL A 235 -27.78 -4.67 -2.80
N TRP A 236 -27.33 -3.54 -3.34
CA TRP A 236 -26.90 -2.39 -2.56
C TRP A 236 -27.94 -1.27 -2.46
N GLY A 237 -29.16 -1.49 -2.95
CA GLY A 237 -30.25 -0.49 -2.96
C GLY A 237 -30.00 0.72 -3.87
N ARG A 238 -29.08 0.60 -4.83
CA ARG A 238 -28.74 1.61 -5.85
C ARG A 238 -28.43 0.91 -7.18
N ASP A 239 -29.30 1.09 -8.17
CA ASP A 239 -29.22 0.36 -9.45
C ASP A 239 -28.04 0.82 -10.32
N GLU A 240 -27.53 2.04 -10.10
CA GLU A 240 -26.37 2.58 -10.79
C GLU A 240 -25.02 2.01 -10.32
N LEU A 241 -25.01 1.27 -9.20
CA LEU A 241 -23.78 0.71 -8.64
C LEU A 241 -23.53 -0.72 -9.12
N PRO A 242 -22.29 -1.07 -9.53
CA PRO A 242 -21.98 -2.46 -9.87
C PRO A 242 -22.11 -3.39 -8.65
N ALA A 243 -22.74 -4.57 -8.83
CA ALA A 243 -22.89 -5.60 -7.78
C ALA A 243 -21.59 -5.89 -7.01
N HIS A 244 -20.49 -6.03 -7.74
CA HIS A 244 -19.22 -6.48 -7.16
C HIS A 244 -18.38 -5.32 -6.66
N LEU A 245 -18.84 -4.08 -6.78
CA LEU A 245 -18.15 -2.86 -6.31
C LEU A 245 -16.65 -2.85 -6.69
N GLY A 246 -16.34 -3.28 -7.92
CA GLY A 246 -14.99 -3.25 -8.47
C GLY A 246 -14.12 -4.47 -8.14
N LEU A 247 -14.66 -5.48 -7.44
CA LEU A 247 -14.00 -6.77 -7.21
C LEU A 247 -13.89 -7.63 -8.48
N THR A 248 -14.79 -7.43 -9.44
CA THR A 248 -14.69 -7.88 -10.84
C THR A 248 -15.29 -6.80 -11.74
N GLY A 249 -14.87 -6.76 -13.01
CA GLY A 249 -15.52 -5.97 -14.06
C GLY A 249 -16.69 -6.69 -14.75
N ARG A 250 -16.96 -7.95 -14.38
CA ARG A 250 -17.97 -8.80 -15.02
C ARG A 250 -19.26 -8.86 -14.20
N ARG A 251 -20.38 -9.21 -14.85
CA ARG A 251 -21.66 -9.47 -14.15
C ARG A 251 -21.54 -10.61 -13.14
N VAL A 252 -20.87 -11.69 -13.57
CA VAL A 252 -20.50 -12.82 -12.73
C VAL A 252 -18.98 -13.02 -12.87
N PRO A 253 -18.24 -13.23 -11.77
CA PRO A 253 -16.81 -13.51 -11.85
C PRO A 253 -16.52 -14.72 -12.75
N PRO A 254 -15.37 -14.76 -13.45
CA PRO A 254 -15.00 -15.92 -14.25
C PRO A 254 -14.62 -17.10 -13.35
N ARG A 255 -14.61 -18.31 -13.92
CA ARG A 255 -13.98 -19.46 -13.25
C ARG A 255 -12.50 -19.14 -13.00
N PRO A 256 -11.99 -19.32 -11.77
CA PRO A 256 -10.58 -19.16 -11.49
C PRO A 256 -9.75 -20.16 -12.30
N GLU A 257 -8.61 -19.69 -12.81
CA GLU A 257 -7.62 -20.52 -13.47
C GLU A 257 -6.39 -20.69 -12.57
N VAL A 258 -5.57 -21.71 -12.83
CA VAL A 258 -4.31 -21.91 -12.08
C VAL A 258 -3.34 -20.74 -12.27
N GLY A 259 -3.27 -20.18 -13.48
CA GLY A 259 -2.33 -19.10 -13.84
C GLY A 259 -0.89 -19.58 -14.03
N ARG A 260 -0.04 -18.72 -14.62
CA ARG A 260 1.39 -19.04 -14.90
C ARG A 260 2.40 -18.07 -14.29
N GLY A 261 1.97 -16.87 -13.93
CA GLY A 261 2.81 -15.78 -13.48
C GLY A 261 1.96 -14.60 -13.04
N ALA A 262 2.60 -13.59 -12.47
CA ALA A 262 1.94 -12.37 -12.03
C ALA A 262 2.86 -11.16 -12.12
N SER A 263 2.28 -9.98 -12.25
CA SER A 263 2.96 -8.69 -12.15
C SER A 263 2.08 -7.72 -11.40
N THR A 264 2.63 -7.04 -10.39
CA THR A 264 1.88 -6.04 -9.61
C THR A 264 1.35 -4.88 -10.46
N ALA A 265 1.96 -4.61 -11.62
CA ALA A 265 1.54 -3.55 -12.52
C ALA A 265 0.29 -3.90 -13.33
N THR A 266 -0.01 -5.19 -13.52
CA THR A 266 -1.08 -5.67 -14.40
C THR A 266 -2.03 -6.64 -13.70
N LEU A 267 -2.06 -6.64 -12.36
CA LEU A 267 -2.93 -7.52 -11.59
C LEU A 267 -4.41 -7.24 -11.91
N PRO A 268 -5.19 -8.28 -12.26
CA PRO A 268 -6.64 -8.15 -12.43
C PRO A 268 -7.35 -7.72 -11.15
N ALA A 269 -8.64 -7.37 -11.31
CA ALA A 269 -9.53 -7.17 -10.16
C ALA A 269 -9.57 -8.44 -9.30
N PRO A 270 -9.74 -8.32 -7.97
CA PRO A 270 -9.57 -9.43 -7.03
C PRO A 270 -10.20 -10.78 -7.39
N LEU A 271 -11.45 -10.78 -7.88
CA LEU A 271 -12.19 -11.99 -8.24
C LEU A 271 -11.90 -12.49 -9.66
N ASP A 272 -11.15 -11.72 -10.45
CA ASP A 272 -10.71 -12.11 -11.79
C ASP A 272 -9.30 -12.73 -11.77
N ARG A 273 -8.67 -12.81 -10.59
CA ARG A 273 -7.30 -13.32 -10.43
C ARG A 273 -7.24 -14.84 -10.51
N THR A 274 -6.19 -15.32 -11.14
CA THR A 274 -5.78 -16.72 -11.09
C THR A 274 -5.26 -17.13 -9.71
N LEU A 275 -5.22 -18.43 -9.42
CA LEU A 275 -4.63 -18.98 -8.19
C LEU A 275 -3.20 -18.47 -7.97
N PHE A 276 -2.38 -18.47 -9.03
CA PHE A 276 -1.02 -17.94 -8.98
C PHE A 276 -1.00 -16.46 -8.53
N GLU A 277 -1.83 -15.61 -9.13
CA GLU A 277 -1.86 -14.17 -8.82
C GLU A 277 -2.33 -13.87 -7.40
N ARG A 278 -3.29 -14.65 -6.88
CA ARG A 278 -3.77 -14.50 -5.49
C ARG A 278 -2.66 -14.85 -4.50
N LEU A 279 -1.99 -15.98 -4.68
CA LEU A 279 -0.87 -16.40 -3.84
C LEU A 279 0.37 -15.52 -4.02
N PHE A 280 0.64 -15.04 -5.23
CA PHE A 280 1.73 -14.11 -5.50
C PHE A 280 1.62 -12.85 -4.63
N VAL A 281 0.42 -12.26 -4.52
CA VAL A 281 0.20 -11.08 -3.68
C VAL A 281 0.45 -11.40 -2.20
N VAL A 282 0.00 -12.56 -1.72
CA VAL A 282 0.21 -13.00 -0.34
C VAL A 282 1.69 -13.17 -0.04
N LEU A 283 2.41 -13.92 -0.88
CA LEU A 283 3.84 -14.15 -0.72
C LEU A 283 4.60 -12.82 -0.82
N GLN A 284 4.29 -11.95 -1.78
CA GLN A 284 4.99 -10.67 -1.91
C GLN A 284 4.79 -9.75 -0.70
N SER A 285 3.57 -9.69 -0.15
CA SER A 285 3.19 -8.71 0.88
C SER A 285 3.36 -9.19 2.32
N SER A 286 3.55 -10.49 2.55
CA SER A 286 3.72 -11.04 3.89
C SER A 286 5.13 -10.75 4.41
N ALA A 287 5.19 -10.10 5.57
CA ALA A 287 6.45 -9.80 6.27
C ALA A 287 6.98 -10.99 7.07
N ARG A 288 6.10 -11.91 7.46
CA ARG A 288 6.41 -13.16 8.16
C ARG A 288 5.97 -14.35 7.32
N ARG A 289 6.80 -14.73 6.34
CA ARG A 289 6.47 -15.80 5.40
C ARG A 289 6.65 -17.18 6.01
N GLU A 290 7.52 -17.30 7.01
CA GLU A 290 7.71 -18.47 7.86
C GLU A 290 6.44 -18.91 8.58
N GLU A 291 5.57 -17.96 8.93
CA GLU A 291 4.27 -18.23 9.57
C GLU A 291 3.20 -18.71 8.56
N LEU A 292 3.47 -18.62 7.25
CA LEU A 292 2.54 -19.11 6.24
C LEU A 292 2.59 -20.65 6.12
N PRO A 293 1.46 -21.28 5.74
CA PRO A 293 1.47 -22.68 5.31
C PRO A 293 2.51 -22.93 4.22
N THR A 294 2.92 -24.19 4.07
CA THR A 294 3.84 -24.56 2.99
C THR A 294 3.23 -24.25 1.62
N VAL A 295 4.06 -24.09 0.57
CA VAL A 295 3.55 -23.79 -0.78
C VAL A 295 2.49 -24.80 -1.26
N PRO A 296 2.66 -26.13 -1.11
CA PRO A 296 1.62 -27.09 -1.46
C PRO A 296 0.30 -26.88 -0.71
N GLU A 297 0.37 -26.60 0.60
CA GLU A 297 -0.82 -26.34 1.42
C GLU A 297 -1.51 -25.02 1.03
N LEU A 298 -0.72 -23.98 0.73
CA LEU A 298 -1.24 -22.70 0.23
C LEU A 298 -2.02 -22.91 -1.07
N VAL A 299 -1.45 -23.66 -2.02
CA VAL A 299 -2.10 -23.97 -3.30
C VAL A 299 -3.40 -24.76 -3.08
N GLY A 300 -3.36 -25.83 -2.29
CA GLY A 300 -4.55 -26.65 -2.01
C GLY A 300 -5.67 -25.86 -1.34
N ARG A 301 -5.35 -25.02 -0.34
CA ARG A 301 -6.34 -24.16 0.33
C ARG A 301 -6.88 -23.08 -0.62
N GLU A 302 -6.04 -22.51 -1.47
CA GLU A 302 -6.44 -21.46 -2.40
C GLU A 302 -7.39 -21.95 -3.49
N VAL A 303 -7.30 -23.22 -3.92
CA VAL A 303 -8.32 -23.85 -4.79
C VAL A 303 -9.70 -23.72 -4.16
N GLY A 304 -9.82 -24.15 -2.91
CA GLY A 304 -11.07 -24.03 -2.16
C GLY A 304 -11.53 -22.59 -2.02
N ARG A 305 -10.63 -21.66 -1.66
CA ARG A 305 -10.99 -20.24 -1.49
C ARG A 305 -11.49 -19.64 -2.80
N SER A 306 -10.88 -20.02 -3.92
CA SER A 306 -11.20 -19.47 -5.26
C SER A 306 -12.60 -19.82 -5.71
N CYS A 307 -13.13 -20.97 -5.29
CA CYS A 307 -14.50 -21.38 -5.60
C CYS A 307 -15.51 -21.03 -4.49
N ALA A 308 -15.05 -20.50 -3.36
CA ALA A 308 -15.91 -20.13 -2.24
C ALA A 308 -16.58 -18.75 -2.44
N PRO A 309 -17.71 -18.48 -1.77
CA PRO A 309 -18.38 -17.18 -1.83
C PRO A 309 -17.40 -16.04 -1.53
N LEU A 310 -17.39 -15.03 -2.42
CA LEU A 310 -16.51 -13.85 -2.35
C LEU A 310 -15.00 -14.15 -2.42
N GLY A 311 -14.60 -15.38 -2.76
CA GLY A 311 -13.20 -15.79 -2.78
C GLY A 311 -12.61 -16.01 -1.37
N LEU A 312 -13.43 -16.17 -0.33
CA LEU A 312 -12.99 -16.30 1.06
C LEU A 312 -13.56 -17.58 1.68
N HIS A 313 -12.86 -18.20 2.63
CA HIS A 313 -13.36 -19.37 3.37
C HIS A 313 -14.02 -19.00 4.69
N ASP A 314 -13.38 -18.15 5.48
CA ASP A 314 -13.88 -17.78 6.80
C ASP A 314 -15.11 -16.87 6.70
N GLU A 315 -16.18 -17.23 7.42
CA GLU A 315 -17.46 -16.52 7.36
C GLU A 315 -17.39 -15.13 7.98
N SER A 316 -16.62 -14.94 9.06
CA SER A 316 -16.40 -13.62 9.67
C SER A 316 -15.75 -12.63 8.69
N LEU A 317 -14.88 -13.14 7.81
CA LEU A 317 -14.24 -12.36 6.74
C LEU A 317 -15.21 -12.08 5.58
N ARG A 318 -16.12 -13.01 5.25
CA ARG A 318 -17.18 -12.75 4.26
C ARG A 318 -18.18 -11.72 4.78
N VAL A 319 -18.58 -11.79 6.05
CA VAL A 319 -19.42 -10.77 6.70
C VAL A 319 -18.73 -9.40 6.66
N ALA A 320 -17.41 -9.33 6.85
CA ALA A 320 -16.67 -8.08 6.70
C ALA A 320 -16.74 -7.49 5.27
N VAL A 321 -16.92 -8.32 4.22
CA VAL A 321 -17.20 -7.82 2.86
C VAL A 321 -18.61 -7.22 2.78
N VAL A 322 -19.61 -7.81 3.44
CA VAL A 322 -20.98 -7.25 3.51
C VAL A 322 -20.95 -5.87 4.16
N LEU A 323 -20.34 -5.77 5.35
CA LEU A 323 -20.16 -4.51 6.08
C LEU A 323 -19.37 -3.49 5.24
N GLY A 324 -18.28 -3.92 4.63
CA GLY A 324 -17.45 -3.08 3.78
C GLY A 324 -18.18 -2.56 2.55
N GLY A 325 -18.97 -3.40 1.88
CA GLY A 325 -19.79 -3.01 0.74
C GLY A 325 -20.86 -2.01 1.16
N ARG A 326 -21.55 -2.27 2.27
CA ARG A 326 -22.55 -1.35 2.83
C ARG A 326 -21.96 0.02 3.18
N LEU A 327 -20.76 0.05 3.75
CA LEU A 327 -20.02 1.27 4.03
C LEU A 327 -19.58 1.98 2.75
N ALA A 328 -19.04 1.23 1.77
CA ALA A 328 -18.51 1.75 0.52
C ALA A 328 -19.55 2.51 -0.31
N VAL A 329 -20.78 2.01 -0.35
CA VAL A 329 -21.92 2.59 -1.08
C VAL A 329 -22.31 3.96 -0.53
N GLY A 330 -22.11 4.21 0.76
CA GLY A 330 -22.39 5.50 1.40
C GLY A 330 -21.18 6.41 1.57
N LEU A 331 -20.01 6.07 0.99
CA LEU A 331 -18.85 6.97 0.98
C LEU A 331 -19.11 8.14 0.03
N ASP A 332 -18.98 9.35 0.58
CA ASP A 332 -19.17 10.61 -0.14
C ASP A 332 -18.08 11.60 0.29
N PRO A 333 -16.83 11.40 -0.18
CA PRO A 333 -15.70 12.26 0.14
C PRO A 333 -15.91 13.69 -0.35
N LEU A 334 -16.61 13.90 -1.46
CA LEU A 334 -16.80 15.23 -2.07
C LEU A 334 -17.93 16.02 -1.42
N GLY A 335 -18.83 15.37 -0.68
CA GLY A 335 -19.96 16.02 -0.03
C GLY A 335 -20.98 16.53 -1.05
N THR A 336 -21.12 15.84 -2.18
CA THR A 336 -21.95 16.26 -3.32
C THR A 336 -23.33 15.62 -3.30
N GLY A 337 -23.56 14.63 -2.44
CA GLY A 337 -24.84 13.93 -2.34
C GLY A 337 -25.68 14.37 -1.15
N GLU A 338 -27.00 14.28 -1.33
CA GLU A 338 -27.97 14.31 -0.22
C GLU A 338 -27.63 13.23 0.83
N PRO A 339 -28.01 13.41 2.10
CA PRO A 339 -27.94 12.34 3.09
C PRO A 339 -28.75 11.13 2.62
N ALA A 340 -28.06 10.12 2.08
CA ALA A 340 -28.70 8.88 1.69
C ALA A 340 -29.42 8.25 2.91
N PRO A 341 -30.67 7.78 2.75
CA PRO A 341 -31.37 6.99 3.76
C PRO A 341 -30.49 5.83 4.24
N GLY A 342 -30.52 5.53 5.54
CA GLY A 342 -29.66 4.49 6.14
C GLY A 342 -28.20 4.89 6.31
N ARG A 343 -27.86 6.18 6.36
CA ARG A 343 -26.50 6.62 6.69
C ARG A 343 -26.17 6.31 8.15
N THR A 344 -25.16 5.46 8.35
CA THR A 344 -24.79 5.00 9.69
C THR A 344 -23.73 5.87 10.40
N ALA A 345 -23.47 5.63 11.69
CA ALA A 345 -22.37 6.25 12.44
C ALA A 345 -21.01 6.04 11.76
N ALA A 346 -20.72 4.83 11.27
CA ALA A 346 -19.51 4.53 10.51
C ALA A 346 -19.34 5.46 9.29
N HIS A 347 -20.42 5.66 8.53
CA HIS A 347 -20.42 6.58 7.39
C HIS A 347 -20.10 8.01 7.81
N ARG A 348 -20.72 8.48 8.90
CA ARG A 348 -20.49 9.84 9.43
C ARG A 348 -19.03 10.00 9.86
N ALA A 349 -18.47 9.02 10.58
CA ALA A 349 -17.08 9.05 11.04
C ALA A 349 -16.08 9.12 9.86
N VAL A 350 -16.23 8.22 8.86
CA VAL A 350 -15.31 8.14 7.72
C VAL A 350 -15.43 9.37 6.81
N ASN A 351 -16.64 9.74 6.40
CA ASN A 351 -16.85 10.85 5.48
C ASN A 351 -16.44 12.20 6.10
N SER A 352 -16.73 12.42 7.38
CA SER A 352 -16.31 13.65 8.07
C SER A 352 -14.79 13.81 8.07
N ARG A 353 -14.06 12.71 8.27
CA ARG A 353 -12.59 12.70 8.21
C ARG A 353 -12.10 12.97 6.79
N TRP A 354 -12.64 12.26 5.81
CA TRP A 354 -12.25 12.40 4.40
C TRP A 354 -12.49 13.81 3.84
N ARG A 355 -13.63 14.43 4.16
CA ARG A 355 -13.99 15.78 3.71
C ARG A 355 -13.06 16.88 4.25
N ARG A 356 -12.42 16.64 5.40
CA ARG A 356 -11.44 17.56 5.99
C ARG A 356 -10.05 17.47 5.35
N GLU A 357 -9.81 16.47 4.50
CA GLU A 357 -8.51 16.29 3.87
C GLU A 357 -8.25 17.35 2.81
N ALA A 358 -7.09 18.00 2.87
CA ALA A 358 -6.71 19.04 1.92
C ALA A 358 -6.71 18.56 0.46
N SER A 359 -6.31 17.29 0.22
CA SER A 359 -6.37 16.67 -1.11
C SER A 359 -7.80 16.57 -1.64
N VAL A 360 -8.76 16.26 -0.77
CA VAL A 360 -10.19 16.17 -1.11
C VAL A 360 -10.79 17.57 -1.33
N LEU A 361 -10.46 18.53 -0.47
CA LEU A 361 -10.87 19.94 -0.67
C LEU A 361 -10.31 20.53 -1.97
N ARG A 362 -9.13 20.09 -2.40
CA ARG A 362 -8.57 20.43 -3.73
C ARG A 362 -9.39 19.77 -4.84
N ALA A 363 -9.64 18.47 -4.77
CA ALA A 363 -10.44 17.75 -5.76
C ALA A 363 -11.85 18.35 -5.90
N ARG A 364 -12.51 18.70 -4.79
CA ARG A 364 -13.83 19.37 -4.79
C ARG A 364 -13.82 20.71 -5.55
N ARG A 365 -12.71 21.45 -5.50
CA ARG A 365 -12.57 22.70 -6.28
C ARG A 365 -12.43 22.44 -7.78
N MET A 366 -11.74 21.35 -8.16
CA MET A 366 -11.62 20.92 -9.56
C MET A 366 -12.98 20.56 -10.16
N THR A 367 -13.87 19.93 -9.38
CA THR A 367 -15.20 19.53 -9.86
C THR A 367 -16.19 20.68 -10.06
N VAL A 368 -15.89 21.89 -9.56
CA VAL A 368 -16.79 23.07 -9.61
C VAL A 368 -16.22 24.16 -10.53
N SER A 369 -14.95 24.08 -10.91
CA SER A 369 -14.29 25.12 -11.71
C SER A 369 -14.62 24.98 -13.20
N PRO A 370 -15.06 26.05 -13.90
CA PRO A 370 -15.44 26.01 -15.33
C PRO A 370 -14.24 25.86 -16.28
N ARG A 371 -13.01 25.88 -15.77
CA ARG A 371 -11.79 25.48 -16.47
C ARG A 371 -11.03 24.48 -15.58
N PRO A 372 -11.30 23.18 -15.68
CA PRO A 372 -10.49 22.17 -15.02
C PRO A 372 -9.15 22.10 -15.76
N ASP A 373 -8.21 22.97 -15.35
CA ASP A 373 -6.79 22.97 -15.73
C ASP A 373 -6.49 23.18 -17.24
N PRO A 374 -6.19 24.42 -17.69
CA PRO A 374 -5.76 24.68 -19.07
C PRO A 374 -4.40 24.05 -19.41
N ASP A 375 -3.52 23.82 -18.42
CA ASP A 375 -2.08 23.59 -18.64
C ASP A 375 -1.54 22.32 -17.96
N GLY A 376 -2.40 21.42 -17.45
CA GLY A 376 -2.02 20.35 -16.52
C GLY A 376 -2.49 18.92 -16.85
N GLY A 377 -2.53 18.52 -18.12
CA GLY A 377 -2.48 17.11 -18.55
C GLY A 377 -3.50 16.11 -17.94
N GLY A 378 -4.65 16.55 -17.44
CA GLY A 378 -5.75 15.69 -16.97
C GLY A 378 -5.50 14.87 -15.69
N VAL A 379 -4.30 14.88 -15.11
CA VAL A 379 -3.94 13.99 -13.98
C VAL A 379 -4.71 14.33 -12.71
N LEU A 380 -4.88 15.62 -12.39
CA LEU A 380 -5.63 16.05 -11.21
C LEU A 380 -7.14 15.80 -11.37
N ASP A 381 -7.67 15.89 -12.58
CA ASP A 381 -9.07 15.56 -12.89
C ASP A 381 -9.32 14.06 -12.76
N ALA A 382 -8.42 13.21 -13.27
CA ALA A 382 -8.47 11.76 -13.05
C ALA A 382 -8.48 11.39 -11.56
N LEU A 383 -7.67 12.07 -10.73
CA LEU A 383 -7.68 11.88 -9.28
C LEU A 383 -8.98 12.37 -8.63
N ALA A 384 -9.63 13.41 -9.16
CA ALA A 384 -10.94 13.83 -8.69
C ALA A 384 -12.04 12.84 -9.10
N GLN A 385 -11.93 12.22 -10.28
CA GLN A 385 -12.82 11.17 -10.75
C GLN A 385 -12.76 9.92 -9.85
N ASP A 386 -11.57 9.54 -9.36
CA ASP A 386 -11.42 8.47 -8.36
C ASP A 386 -12.32 8.69 -7.13
N LEU A 387 -12.46 9.94 -6.68
CA LEU A 387 -13.26 10.29 -5.51
C LEU A 387 -14.77 10.27 -5.75
N ARG A 388 -15.23 10.24 -7.01
CA ARG A 388 -16.65 10.04 -7.33
C ARG A 388 -17.06 8.57 -7.15
N ASN A 389 -16.12 7.65 -7.33
CA ASN A 389 -16.33 6.21 -7.19
C ASN A 389 -15.38 5.59 -6.15
N PRO A 390 -15.40 6.07 -4.89
CA PRO A 390 -14.44 5.65 -3.87
C PRO A 390 -14.58 4.17 -3.48
N TRP A 391 -15.76 3.60 -3.73
CA TRP A 391 -16.10 2.21 -3.46
C TRP A 391 -15.14 1.23 -4.15
N SER A 392 -14.68 1.51 -5.37
CA SER A 392 -13.82 0.59 -6.13
C SER A 392 -12.45 0.41 -5.46
N ALA A 393 -11.78 1.53 -5.15
CA ALA A 393 -10.49 1.50 -4.47
C ALA A 393 -10.61 0.93 -3.05
N TYR A 394 -11.71 1.24 -2.35
CA TYR A 394 -12.01 0.73 -1.02
C TYR A 394 -12.19 -0.79 -1.01
N MET A 395 -13.10 -1.32 -1.83
CA MET A 395 -13.43 -2.75 -1.85
C MET A 395 -12.27 -3.61 -2.33
N ARG A 396 -11.53 -3.16 -3.36
CA ARG A 396 -10.32 -3.87 -3.81
C ARG A 396 -9.28 -4.00 -2.69
N ARG A 397 -9.08 -2.93 -1.92
CA ARG A 397 -8.12 -2.93 -0.80
C ARG A 397 -8.63 -3.73 0.40
N LEU A 398 -9.93 -3.67 0.67
CA LEU A 398 -10.57 -4.49 1.71
C LEU A 398 -10.37 -5.98 1.41
N TRP A 399 -10.73 -6.41 0.21
CA TRP A 399 -10.62 -7.81 -0.18
C TRP A 399 -9.17 -8.31 -0.06
N VAL A 400 -8.17 -7.54 -0.49
CA VAL A 400 -6.76 -7.95 -0.38
C VAL A 400 -6.35 -8.16 1.08
N ARG A 401 -6.83 -7.33 2.01
CA ARG A 401 -6.55 -7.50 3.43
C ARG A 401 -7.27 -8.71 4.01
N LEU A 402 -8.53 -8.91 3.65
CA LEU A 402 -9.32 -10.05 4.11
C LEU A 402 -8.74 -11.36 3.59
N HIS A 403 -8.39 -11.45 2.30
CA HIS A 403 -7.73 -12.62 1.71
C HIS A 403 -6.40 -12.94 2.41
N GLY A 404 -5.57 -11.93 2.68
CA GLY A 404 -4.33 -12.13 3.44
C GLY A 404 -4.57 -12.66 4.87
N ARG A 405 -5.65 -12.20 5.54
CA ARG A 405 -6.06 -12.75 6.85
C ARG A 405 -6.56 -14.17 6.73
N ASP A 406 -7.38 -14.45 5.73
CA ASP A 406 -7.98 -15.75 5.46
C ASP A 406 -6.90 -16.80 5.24
N VAL A 407 -5.86 -16.48 4.45
CA VAL A 407 -4.69 -17.35 4.22
C VAL A 407 -3.94 -17.66 5.52
N ARG A 408 -3.86 -16.70 6.44
CA ARG A 408 -3.25 -16.85 7.77
C ARG A 408 -4.18 -17.46 8.82
N GLY A 409 -5.43 -17.79 8.48
CA GLY A 409 -6.42 -18.28 9.45
C GLY A 409 -6.80 -17.25 10.51
N ALA A 410 -6.68 -15.95 10.20
CA ALA A 410 -6.92 -14.86 11.15
C ALA A 410 -8.35 -14.31 11.02
N SER A 411 -9.31 -14.98 11.65
CA SER A 411 -10.72 -14.56 11.72
C SER A 411 -10.91 -13.20 12.41
N LEU A 412 -12.15 -12.70 12.40
CA LEU A 412 -12.58 -11.51 13.11
C LEU A 412 -13.55 -11.94 14.21
N ALA A 413 -13.14 -11.77 15.47
CA ALA A 413 -13.89 -12.26 16.61
C ALA A 413 -15.17 -11.45 16.88
N ASP A 414 -15.15 -10.15 16.60
CA ASP A 414 -16.20 -9.22 16.98
C ASP A 414 -16.32 -8.03 16.00
N ALA A 415 -17.37 -7.23 16.21
CA ALA A 415 -17.63 -6.02 15.42
C ALA A 415 -16.51 -4.98 15.54
N ALA A 416 -15.84 -4.89 16.69
CA ALA A 416 -14.70 -3.99 16.91
C ALA A 416 -13.50 -4.36 16.00
N SER A 417 -13.19 -5.64 15.90
CA SER A 417 -12.15 -6.19 15.03
C SER A 417 -12.49 -5.96 13.56
N ALA A 418 -13.75 -6.20 13.18
CA ALA A 418 -14.23 -5.89 11.83
C ALA A 418 -14.09 -4.39 11.53
N TRP A 419 -14.54 -3.53 12.43
CA TRP A 419 -14.44 -2.07 12.28
C TRP A 419 -13.00 -1.60 12.15
N ALA A 420 -12.07 -2.14 12.95
CA ALA A 420 -10.65 -1.79 12.87
C ALA A 420 -10.08 -2.07 11.46
N VAL A 421 -10.49 -3.17 10.83
CA VAL A 421 -10.13 -3.48 9.43
C VAL A 421 -10.77 -2.49 8.47
N LEU A 422 -12.08 -2.27 8.55
CA LEU A 422 -12.85 -1.39 7.65
C LEU A 422 -12.34 0.06 7.69
N ASP A 423 -12.19 0.63 8.88
CA ASP A 423 -11.67 1.98 9.08
C ASP A 423 -10.20 2.09 8.66
N GLY A 424 -9.40 1.06 8.96
CA GLY A 424 -8.02 0.97 8.51
C GLY A 424 -7.89 0.96 6.99
N VAL A 425 -8.84 0.36 6.26
CA VAL A 425 -8.87 0.39 4.79
C VAL A 425 -9.21 1.79 4.32
N ALA A 426 -10.23 2.42 4.90
CA ALA A 426 -10.63 3.79 4.56
C ALA A 426 -9.48 4.79 4.77
N ARG A 427 -8.77 4.70 5.89
CA ARG A 427 -7.57 5.52 6.15
C ARG A 427 -6.50 5.31 5.10
N SER A 428 -6.25 4.05 4.74
CA SER A 428 -5.23 3.72 3.74
C SER A 428 -5.58 4.26 2.36
N VAL A 429 -6.83 4.13 1.91
CA VAL A 429 -7.28 4.68 0.61
C VAL A 429 -7.03 6.18 0.56
N MET A 430 -7.38 6.89 1.63
CA MET A 430 -7.17 8.34 1.69
C MET A 430 -5.69 8.73 1.74
N MET A 431 -4.85 7.98 2.47
CA MET A 431 -3.40 8.23 2.49
C MET A 431 -2.77 8.07 1.11
N ASP A 432 -3.20 7.06 0.35
CA ASP A 432 -2.75 6.79 -1.01
C ASP A 432 -3.20 7.90 -1.98
N HIS A 433 -4.48 8.28 -1.92
CA HIS A 433 -4.99 9.43 -2.68
C HIS A 433 -4.21 10.73 -2.38
N ARG A 434 -3.96 11.02 -1.09
CA ARG A 434 -3.13 12.17 -0.66
C ARG A 434 -1.72 12.11 -1.24
N ALA A 435 -1.11 10.92 -1.27
CA ALA A 435 0.21 10.72 -1.87
C ALA A 435 0.21 10.97 -3.38
N ARG A 436 -0.81 10.47 -4.10
CA ARG A 436 -0.97 10.72 -5.55
C ARG A 436 -1.14 12.20 -5.87
N VAL A 437 -2.01 12.91 -5.13
CA VAL A 437 -2.20 14.37 -5.31
C VAL A 437 -0.88 15.12 -5.08
N ARG A 438 -0.15 14.81 -4.00
CA ARG A 438 1.16 15.45 -3.76
C ARG A 438 2.17 15.15 -4.86
N SER A 439 2.18 13.93 -5.39
CA SER A 439 3.06 13.56 -6.51
C SER A 439 2.72 14.35 -7.77
N ALA A 440 1.44 14.42 -8.13
CA ALA A 440 0.96 15.18 -9.29
C ALA A 440 1.34 16.66 -9.17
N LEU A 441 1.13 17.27 -8.00
CA LEU A 441 1.50 18.67 -7.75
C LEU A 441 3.00 18.91 -7.89
N ARG A 442 3.85 18.00 -7.37
CA ARG A 442 5.31 18.11 -7.54
C ARG A 442 5.72 18.05 -9.00
N THR A 443 5.12 17.16 -9.79
CA THR A 443 5.40 17.03 -11.22
C THR A 443 4.98 18.29 -11.98
N LEU A 444 3.79 18.83 -11.69
CA LEU A 444 3.30 20.08 -12.31
C LEU A 444 4.21 21.27 -11.97
N SER A 445 4.59 21.43 -10.70
CA SER A 445 5.51 22.49 -10.28
C SER A 445 6.89 22.38 -10.94
N ALA A 446 7.41 21.17 -11.15
CA ALA A 446 8.67 20.94 -11.85
C ALA A 446 8.58 21.23 -13.36
N ALA A 447 7.41 21.04 -13.97
CA ALA A 447 7.17 21.34 -15.39
C ALA A 447 7.02 22.85 -15.64
N THR A 448 6.47 23.61 -14.68
CA THR A 448 6.33 25.08 -14.75
C THR A 448 7.61 25.85 -14.41
N GLY A 449 8.70 25.16 -14.04
CA GLY A 449 10.01 25.81 -13.84
C GLY A 449 10.56 26.38 -15.15
N SER A 450 10.76 27.70 -15.18
CA SER A 450 11.05 28.51 -16.39
C SER A 450 12.20 27.98 -17.26
N PRO A 451 12.11 28.10 -18.62
CA PRO A 451 13.21 27.81 -19.56
C PRO A 451 14.51 28.57 -19.25
N THR A 452 14.41 29.72 -18.57
CA THR A 452 15.57 30.54 -18.19
C THR A 452 16.54 29.79 -17.26
N ASP A 453 16.05 28.95 -16.37
CA ASP A 453 16.89 28.23 -15.38
C ASP A 453 17.65 27.04 -15.99
N ARG A 454 17.14 26.50 -17.12
CA ARG A 454 17.89 25.52 -17.95
C ARG A 454 18.99 26.18 -18.76
N ALA A 455 18.76 27.40 -19.25
CA ALA A 455 19.78 28.15 -20.00
C ALA A 455 20.93 28.60 -19.10
N THR A 456 20.66 29.10 -17.88
CA THR A 456 21.73 29.55 -16.96
C THR A 456 22.63 28.41 -16.46
N ARG A 457 22.12 27.17 -16.43
CA ARG A 457 22.89 25.97 -16.06
C ARG A 457 23.78 25.46 -17.19
N ALA A 458 23.40 25.69 -18.45
CA ALA A 458 24.22 25.36 -19.62
C ALA A 458 25.36 26.37 -19.83
N THR A 459 25.15 27.66 -19.57
CA THR A 459 26.16 28.70 -19.79
C THR A 459 27.30 28.69 -18.77
N ARG A 460 27.12 28.06 -17.59
CA ARG A 460 28.18 27.91 -16.57
C ARG A 460 29.14 26.74 -16.81
N ALA A 461 28.92 25.92 -17.83
CA ALA A 461 29.71 24.72 -18.09
C ALA A 461 30.77 24.86 -19.21
N THR A 462 31.00 26.07 -19.72
CA THR A 462 32.04 26.31 -20.74
C THR A 462 33.22 27.06 -20.11
N PRO A 463 34.40 26.44 -19.94
CA PRO A 463 35.60 27.18 -19.57
C PRO A 463 36.08 27.95 -20.81
N ALA A 464 36.28 29.26 -20.67
CA ALA A 464 36.90 30.10 -21.69
C ALA A 464 38.34 29.65 -21.90
N ALA A 465 38.63 29.07 -23.07
CA ALA A 465 39.98 28.80 -23.53
C ALA A 465 40.65 30.12 -23.91
N ALA A 466 41.75 30.43 -23.23
CA ALA A 466 42.65 31.53 -23.56
C ALA A 466 43.29 31.28 -24.94
N ALA A 467 43.22 32.29 -25.81
CA ALA A 467 43.94 32.32 -27.08
C ALA A 467 45.36 32.84 -26.84
N GLU A 468 46.37 32.02 -27.12
CA GLU A 468 47.76 32.45 -27.34
C GLU A 468 47.96 32.84 -28.82
N PRO A 469 48.73 33.90 -29.11
CA PRO A 469 49.08 34.29 -30.48
C PRO A 469 50.34 33.55 -30.94
N ARG A 470 50.31 32.97 -32.14
CA ARG A 470 51.52 32.51 -32.85
C ARG A 470 52.05 33.64 -33.73
N SER A 471 53.30 34.02 -33.50
CA SER A 471 54.16 34.71 -34.47
C SER A 471 55.32 33.79 -34.86
N ALA A 472 55.60 33.77 -36.17
CA ALA A 472 56.70 33.17 -36.91
C ALA A 472 56.80 31.63 -36.93
#